data_AF-A0A962K1J9-F1
#
_entry.id   AF-A0A962K1J9-F1
#
_cell.length_a   1.000
_cell.length_b   1.000
_cell.length_c   1.000
_cell.angle_alpha   90.00
_cell.angle_beta   90.00
_cell.angle_gamma   90.00
#
_symmetry.space_group_name_H-M   'P 1'
#
loop_
_entity.id
_entity.type
_entity.pdbx_description
1 polymer ?
#
loop_
_entity_poly.entity_id
_entity_poly.type
_entity_poly.pdbx_seq_one_letter_code
_entity_poly.pdbx_strand_id
1 'polypeptide(L)'
;MGIPQNHNTVVRSLLCLMTLLVLCVQAVYAGKTHENNVVKVNVLTVDKKGNIGSGHGTGFVINDDGYIVTNWHVVTGAVSIFVLRDGQRIDALQGFDVSNKFKGANVEKDPWTSRDLDLAILKVKPEYWSQLNLTPVTLTSQRPTQGSIVSAQGYPGIAEATAVRSVDITAFSTFSSGTLARVIEDGKWSGGGQTLVQLLHTAPTSGGNSGGPVFDECGRVVGVHSASPTERTTLTDKQGKQHVTGYVSNAAYGIASDISELIGVLNSKGIKYFLDDSVCHSKQDLYEEENKKLSRILQFALYFGGAALVVIGLMLVYLLRNPAARQKVSHAVETYSRSIRSSRSSAANPPQDARVPVAPSSSKGSLILDGYGPDRQRYRLVISSDDLYRGEVVVGREPDNRNYAINDDSVSRRHCAFYAQGNNLFVREINSTNGTFVDGRQLAAGESVSLRNGADIKLGGVTFRVIAG
;
A
#
# COMPACT_ATOMS: atom_id res chain seq x y z
N MET A 1 55.58 -6.98 22.89
CA MET A 1 55.03 -6.70 21.55
C MET A 1 53.51 -6.77 21.63
N GLY A 2 52.85 -5.63 21.79
CA GLY A 2 51.39 -5.54 21.82
C GLY A 2 50.88 -5.17 20.42
N ILE A 3 50.10 -6.05 19.81
CA ILE A 3 49.41 -5.81 18.54
C ILE A 3 48.08 -5.10 18.89
N PRO A 4 47.72 -3.99 18.22
CA PRO A 4 46.60 -3.14 18.65
C PRO A 4 45.26 -3.79 18.31
N GLN A 5 44.44 -4.03 19.34
CA GLN A 5 43.07 -4.59 19.23
C GLN A 5 42.02 -3.63 18.66
N ASN A 6 42.37 -2.40 18.26
CA ASN A 6 41.38 -1.36 17.96
C ASN A 6 40.65 -1.47 16.62
N HIS A 7 41.23 -2.12 15.60
CA HIS A 7 40.63 -2.10 14.26
C HIS A 7 39.36 -2.97 14.14
N ASN A 8 39.29 -4.09 14.85
CA ASN A 8 38.13 -4.98 14.81
C ASN A 8 36.91 -4.41 15.57
N THR A 9 37.15 -3.59 16.60
CA THR A 9 36.09 -2.97 17.39
C THR A 9 35.40 -1.86 16.59
N VAL A 10 36.16 -1.01 15.90
CA VAL A 10 35.62 0.08 15.09
C VAL A 10 34.78 -0.44 13.92
N VAL A 11 35.25 -1.48 13.23
CA VAL A 11 34.50 -2.09 12.11
C VAL A 11 33.21 -2.75 12.59
N ARG A 12 33.23 -3.43 13.75
CA ARG A 12 32.02 -4.02 14.34
C ARG A 12 31.03 -2.96 14.81
N SER A 13 31.50 -1.87 15.39
CA SER A 13 30.64 -0.75 15.80
C SER A 13 30.00 -0.03 14.61
N LEU A 14 30.74 0.16 13.51
CA LEU A 14 30.21 0.72 12.26
C LEU A 14 29.20 -0.21 11.58
N LEU A 15 29.47 -1.51 11.56
CA LEU A 15 28.53 -2.50 11.00
C LEU A 15 27.24 -2.56 11.81
N CYS A 16 27.35 -2.48 13.14
CA CYS A 16 26.22 -2.46 14.05
C CYS A 16 25.40 -1.17 13.94
N LEU A 17 26.06 -0.01 13.77
CA LEU A 17 25.39 1.26 13.53
C LEU A 17 24.65 1.25 12.18
N MET A 18 25.26 0.70 11.13
CA MET A 18 24.65 0.56 9.80
C MET A 18 23.48 -0.42 9.81
N THR A 19 23.56 -1.55 10.52
CA THR A 19 22.41 -2.45 10.67
C THR A 19 21.30 -1.85 11.51
N LEU A 20 21.60 -1.08 12.55
CA LEU A 20 20.60 -0.34 13.32
C LEU A 20 19.91 0.73 12.47
N LEU A 21 20.67 1.41 11.61
CA LEU A 21 20.15 2.40 10.66
C LEU A 21 19.24 1.74 9.63
N VAL A 22 19.65 0.60 9.08
CA VAL A 22 18.84 -0.18 8.12
C VAL A 22 17.56 -0.71 8.78
N LEU A 23 17.63 -1.19 10.03
CA LEU A 23 16.45 -1.63 10.78
C LEU A 23 15.51 -0.47 11.12
N CYS A 24 16.04 0.71 11.47
CA CYS A 24 15.22 1.92 11.65
C CYS A 24 14.55 2.36 10.35
N VAL A 25 15.26 2.31 9.22
CA VAL A 25 14.68 2.63 7.91
C VAL A 25 13.59 1.62 7.53
N GLN A 26 13.79 0.32 7.76
CA GLN A 26 12.76 -0.69 7.51
C GLN A 26 11.51 -0.48 8.39
N ALA A 27 11.67 -0.06 9.65
CA ALA A 27 10.55 0.25 10.54
C ALA A 27 9.79 1.51 10.12
N VAL A 28 10.47 2.51 9.54
CA VAL A 28 9.84 3.73 8.99
C VAL A 28 9.08 3.45 7.69
N TYR A 29 9.48 2.44 6.91
CA TYR A 29 8.81 2.04 5.65
C TYR A 29 7.73 0.97 5.81
N ALA A 30 7.45 0.51 7.03
CA ALA A 30 6.28 -0.32 7.31
C ALA A 30 5.03 0.57 7.26
N GLY A 31 4.56 0.90 6.05
CA GLY A 31 3.24 1.49 5.86
C GLY A 31 2.22 0.57 6.53
N LYS A 32 1.49 1.10 7.53
CA LYS A 32 0.33 0.40 8.09
C LYS A 32 -0.61 0.10 6.92
N THR A 33 -0.74 -1.16 6.54
CA THR A 33 -1.80 -1.59 5.64
C THR A 33 -3.13 -1.25 6.31
N HIS A 34 -4.08 -0.64 5.59
CA HIS A 34 -5.41 -0.25 6.10
C HIS A 34 -6.33 -1.47 6.34
N GLU A 35 -5.74 -2.63 6.66
CA GLU A 35 -6.46 -3.88 6.79
C GLU A 35 -7.18 -3.91 8.15
N ASN A 36 -8.49 -4.14 8.11
CA ASN A 36 -9.37 -4.29 9.28
C ASN A 36 -9.56 -3.05 10.16
N ASN A 37 -9.45 -1.82 9.63
CA ASN A 37 -9.75 -0.60 10.39
C ASN A 37 -11.12 0.02 10.05
N VAL A 38 -11.69 -0.34 8.89
CA VAL A 38 -13.03 0.04 8.43
C VAL A 38 -13.96 -1.17 8.57
N VAL A 39 -15.21 -0.91 8.95
CA VAL A 39 -16.27 -1.90 9.12
C VAL A 39 -17.50 -1.56 8.30
N LYS A 40 -18.23 -2.58 7.86
CA LYS A 40 -19.56 -2.41 7.28
C LYS A 40 -20.57 -2.33 8.42
N VAL A 41 -21.29 -1.22 8.51
CA VAL A 41 -22.36 -1.02 9.48
C VAL A 41 -23.66 -1.43 8.82
N ASN A 42 -24.38 -2.38 9.40
CA ASN A 42 -25.68 -2.81 8.93
C ASN A 42 -26.72 -2.52 10.00
N VAL A 43 -27.90 -2.10 9.55
CA VAL A 43 -29.01 -1.75 10.42
C VAL A 43 -30.27 -2.45 9.98
N LEU A 44 -31.07 -2.88 10.95
CA LEU A 44 -32.44 -3.29 10.74
C LEU A 44 -33.35 -2.19 11.26
N THR A 45 -34.37 -1.85 10.49
CA THR A 45 -35.37 -0.83 10.82
C THR A 45 -36.76 -1.46 10.79
N VAL A 46 -37.70 -0.92 11.54
CA VAL A 46 -39.11 -1.34 11.47
C VAL A 46 -39.96 -0.12 11.15
N ASP A 47 -40.74 -0.19 10.07
CA ASP A 47 -41.62 0.92 9.69
C ASP A 47 -42.88 0.98 10.58
N LYS A 48 -43.69 2.03 10.41
CA LYS A 48 -44.94 2.22 11.20
C LYS A 48 -45.98 1.11 10.99
N LYS A 49 -45.84 0.29 9.95
CA LYS A 49 -46.72 -0.84 9.63
C LYS A 49 -46.16 -2.18 10.15
N GLY A 50 -45.00 -2.16 10.81
CA GLY A 50 -44.33 -3.36 11.30
C GLY A 50 -43.47 -4.08 10.25
N ASN A 51 -43.26 -3.50 9.07
CA ASN A 51 -42.40 -4.10 8.05
C ASN A 51 -40.94 -3.91 8.42
N ILE A 52 -40.15 -4.98 8.27
CA ILE A 52 -38.71 -4.96 8.50
C ILE A 52 -38.03 -4.43 7.22
N GLY A 53 -37.28 -3.34 7.38
CA GLY A 53 -36.33 -2.84 6.40
C GLY A 53 -34.89 -3.10 6.84
N SER A 54 -33.97 -3.01 5.89
CA SER A 54 -32.53 -3.03 6.16
C SER A 54 -31.84 -1.84 5.50
N GLY A 55 -30.79 -1.35 6.14
CA GLY A 55 -29.90 -0.33 5.62
C GLY A 55 -28.45 -0.68 5.92
N HIS A 56 -27.53 0.00 5.24
CA HIS A 56 -26.11 -0.17 5.49
C HIS A 56 -25.36 1.14 5.31
N GLY A 57 -24.16 1.18 5.87
CA GLY A 57 -23.18 2.22 5.73
C GLY A 57 -21.80 1.71 6.12
N THR A 58 -20.89 2.64 6.37
CA THR A 58 -19.52 2.38 6.76
C THR A 58 -19.26 2.94 8.15
N GLY A 59 -18.35 2.33 8.89
CA GLY A 59 -17.77 2.92 10.09
C GLY A 59 -16.29 2.59 10.20
N PHE A 60 -15.58 3.19 11.15
CA PHE A 60 -14.16 2.89 11.39
C PHE A 60 -13.82 2.87 12.87
N VAL A 61 -12.80 2.09 13.22
CA VAL A 61 -12.42 1.80 14.60
C VAL A 61 -11.59 2.93 15.19
N ILE A 62 -11.97 3.40 16.37
CA ILE A 62 -11.30 4.50 17.09
C ILE A 62 -10.23 4.01 18.06
N ASN A 63 -10.47 2.88 18.74
CA ASN A 63 -9.56 2.36 19.77
C ASN A 63 -9.75 0.87 20.03
N ASP A 64 -8.84 0.32 20.85
CA ASP A 64 -8.84 -1.09 21.26
C ASP A 64 -9.94 -1.44 22.26
N ASP A 65 -10.66 -0.45 22.78
CA ASP A 65 -11.84 -0.67 23.63
C ASP A 65 -13.08 -0.99 22.80
N GLY A 66 -13.01 -0.94 21.46
CA GLY A 66 -14.09 -1.32 20.55
C GLY A 66 -15.07 -0.21 20.20
N TYR A 67 -14.64 1.05 20.29
CA TYR A 67 -15.42 2.18 19.80
C TYR A 67 -15.29 2.32 18.28
N ILE A 68 -16.43 2.55 17.62
CA ILE A 68 -16.53 2.71 16.16
C ILE A 68 -17.31 4.00 15.88
N VAL A 69 -16.87 4.75 14.88
CA VAL A 69 -17.59 5.95 14.41
C VAL A 69 -18.27 5.66 13.09
N THR A 70 -19.47 6.22 12.92
CA THR A 70 -20.25 6.23 11.67
C THR A 70 -21.12 7.51 11.65
N ASN A 71 -22.04 7.64 10.69
CA ASN A 71 -22.97 8.78 10.66
C ASN A 71 -24.24 8.52 11.47
N TRP A 72 -24.88 9.60 11.93
CA TRP A 72 -26.21 9.55 12.54
C TRP A 72 -27.25 9.00 11.56
N HIS A 73 -27.25 9.46 10.30
CA HIS A 73 -28.26 9.02 9.34
C HIS A 73 -28.14 7.52 8.96
N VAL A 74 -26.97 6.90 9.17
CA VAL A 74 -26.76 5.46 8.96
C VAL A 74 -27.50 4.64 10.03
N VAL A 75 -27.58 5.14 11.26
CA VAL A 75 -28.11 4.39 12.41
C VAL A 75 -29.47 4.88 12.92
N THR A 76 -30.00 5.96 12.34
CA THR A 76 -31.27 6.54 12.76
C THR A 76 -32.44 5.60 12.47
N GLY A 77 -33.26 5.34 13.50
CA GLY A 77 -34.41 4.43 13.39
C GLY A 77 -34.04 2.94 13.38
N ALA A 78 -32.76 2.61 13.60
CA ALA A 78 -32.32 1.24 13.73
C ALA A 78 -32.87 0.60 15.01
N VAL A 79 -33.51 -0.56 14.87
CA VAL A 79 -33.87 -1.43 16.00
C VAL A 79 -32.74 -2.40 16.37
N SER A 80 -31.80 -2.61 15.45
CA SER A 80 -30.63 -3.47 15.64
C SER A 80 -29.50 -2.99 14.74
N ILE A 81 -28.28 -2.98 15.28
CA ILE A 81 -27.06 -2.58 14.56
C ILE A 81 -26.06 -3.73 14.66
N PHE A 82 -25.40 -4.05 13.56
CA PHE A 82 -24.28 -4.97 13.56
C PHE A 82 -23.17 -4.51 12.62
N VAL A 83 -21.93 -4.73 13.04
CA VAL A 83 -20.73 -4.39 12.29
C VAL A 83 -20.06 -5.64 11.75
N LEU A 84 -19.45 -5.54 10.58
CA LEU A 84 -18.69 -6.62 9.96
C LEU A 84 -17.31 -6.11 9.60
N ARG A 85 -16.29 -6.94 9.86
CA ARG A 85 -14.94 -6.65 9.37
C ARG A 85 -14.86 -6.85 7.86
N ASP A 86 -13.85 -6.26 7.25
CA ASP A 86 -13.61 -6.46 5.83
C ASP A 86 -13.34 -7.94 5.49
N GLY A 87 -13.87 -8.39 4.36
CA GLY A 87 -13.90 -9.78 3.94
C GLY A 87 -14.85 -10.70 4.73
N GLN A 88 -15.58 -10.20 5.74
CA GLN A 88 -16.49 -11.03 6.53
C GLN A 88 -17.80 -11.30 5.79
N ARG A 89 -18.24 -12.56 5.85
CA ARG A 89 -19.48 -13.07 5.25
C ARG A 89 -20.64 -13.03 6.26
N ILE A 90 -21.79 -12.50 5.83
CA ILE A 90 -23.13 -12.67 6.39
C ILE A 90 -23.79 -13.89 5.74
N ASP A 91 -23.75 -15.08 6.33
CA ASP A 91 -24.59 -16.17 5.78
C ASP A 91 -26.06 -15.77 5.90
N ALA A 92 -26.69 -15.53 4.74
CA ALA A 92 -27.95 -14.80 4.65
C ALA A 92 -29.10 -15.57 5.30
N LEU A 93 -29.93 -14.82 6.02
CA LEU A 93 -31.24 -15.25 6.52
C LEU A 93 -31.20 -16.44 7.49
N GLN A 94 -30.54 -16.26 8.64
CA GLN A 94 -31.00 -16.71 9.96
C GLN A 94 -29.90 -16.40 10.95
N GLY A 95 -30.23 -15.98 12.17
CA GLY A 95 -29.27 -16.13 13.25
C GLY A 95 -28.79 -17.59 13.25
N PHE A 96 -27.51 -17.82 13.58
CA PHE A 96 -26.89 -19.13 13.87
C PHE A 96 -26.21 -19.89 12.71
N ASP A 97 -24.88 -19.73 12.64
CA ASP A 97 -23.78 -20.71 12.51
C ASP A 97 -23.72 -21.89 11.53
N VAL A 98 -22.50 -22.07 10.97
CA VAL A 98 -21.71 -23.30 11.27
C VAL A 98 -20.18 -23.14 11.43
N SER A 99 -19.59 -21.93 11.51
CA SER A 99 -18.16 -21.80 11.87
C SER A 99 -17.65 -20.43 12.38
N ASN A 100 -18.52 -19.43 12.65
CA ASN A 100 -18.15 -18.15 13.30
C ASN A 100 -19.42 -17.41 13.78
N LYS A 101 -20.00 -17.90 14.88
CA LYS A 101 -21.32 -17.54 15.46
C LYS A 101 -21.44 -16.08 15.94
N PHE A 102 -22.03 -15.19 15.14
CA PHE A 102 -22.71 -14.00 15.67
C PHE A 102 -24.19 -14.34 16.00
N LYS A 103 -24.61 -14.15 17.25
CA LYS A 103 -26.02 -14.25 17.68
C LYS A 103 -26.52 -12.87 18.08
N GLY A 104 -27.29 -12.22 17.21
CA GLY A 104 -27.86 -10.88 17.46
C GLY A 104 -26.90 -9.73 17.15
N ALA A 105 -27.30 -8.51 17.53
CA ALA A 105 -26.47 -7.31 17.40
C ALA A 105 -25.15 -7.48 18.13
N ASN A 106 -24.02 -7.24 17.45
CA ASN A 106 -22.69 -7.19 18.06
C ASN A 106 -22.29 -5.80 18.55
N VAL A 107 -23.16 -4.82 18.36
CA VAL A 107 -23.06 -3.47 18.91
C VAL A 107 -23.97 -3.35 20.12
N GLU A 108 -23.53 -2.59 21.12
CA GLU A 108 -24.33 -2.20 22.28
C GLU A 108 -25.58 -1.40 21.86
N LYS A 109 -26.61 -1.43 22.70
CA LYS A 109 -27.83 -0.64 22.45
C LYS A 109 -27.57 0.84 22.71
N ASP A 110 -28.42 1.68 22.13
CA ASP A 110 -28.46 3.12 22.38
C ASP A 110 -27.10 3.82 22.16
N PRO A 111 -26.51 3.71 20.96
CA PRO A 111 -25.28 4.42 20.65
C PRO A 111 -25.46 5.92 20.84
N TRP A 112 -24.38 6.63 21.19
CA TRP A 112 -24.45 8.07 21.15
C TRP A 112 -24.60 8.55 19.71
N THR A 113 -25.45 9.56 19.50
CA THR A 113 -25.63 10.14 18.18
C THR A 113 -25.81 11.66 18.25
N SER A 114 -25.47 12.34 17.16
CA SER A 114 -25.73 13.76 16.93
C SER A 114 -26.20 13.97 15.49
N ARG A 115 -27.44 14.45 15.35
CA ARG A 115 -27.99 14.86 14.05
C ARG A 115 -27.27 16.09 13.49
N ASP A 116 -26.86 17.00 14.37
CA ASP A 116 -26.23 18.27 13.99
C ASP A 116 -24.85 18.06 13.36
N LEU A 117 -24.09 17.10 13.88
CA LEU A 117 -22.77 16.73 13.36
C LEU A 117 -22.83 15.61 12.30
N ASP A 118 -24.01 15.01 12.15
CA ASP A 118 -24.25 13.74 11.45
C ASP A 118 -23.28 12.64 11.90
N LEU A 119 -23.09 12.49 13.22
CA LEU A 119 -22.16 11.51 13.81
C LEU A 119 -22.87 10.53 14.73
N ALA A 120 -22.36 9.31 14.79
CA ALA A 120 -22.73 8.30 15.76
C ALA A 120 -21.49 7.57 16.27
N ILE A 121 -21.47 7.27 17.58
CA ILE A 121 -20.42 6.48 18.23
C ILE A 121 -21.06 5.18 18.69
N LEU A 122 -20.59 4.10 18.09
CA LEU A 122 -20.98 2.73 18.38
C LEU A 122 -19.96 2.11 19.33
N LYS A 123 -20.41 1.14 20.13
CA LYS A 123 -19.56 0.32 20.97
C LYS A 123 -19.80 -1.14 20.64
N VAL A 124 -18.76 -1.84 20.19
CA VAL A 124 -18.83 -3.29 20.00
C VAL A 124 -18.85 -3.96 21.37
N LYS A 125 -19.73 -4.95 21.53
CA LYS A 125 -19.82 -5.69 22.79
C LYS A 125 -18.53 -6.49 23.02
N PRO A 126 -17.99 -6.54 24.24
CA PRO A 126 -16.68 -7.15 24.53
C PRO A 126 -16.51 -8.58 24.01
N GLU A 127 -17.56 -9.40 24.04
CA GLU A 127 -17.54 -10.80 23.60
C GLU A 127 -17.30 -10.98 22.09
N TYR A 128 -17.54 -9.93 21.30
CA TYR A 128 -17.36 -9.95 19.84
C TYR A 128 -16.10 -9.24 19.38
N TRP A 129 -15.51 -8.39 20.22
CA TRP A 129 -14.39 -7.52 19.85
C TRP A 129 -13.18 -8.31 19.33
N SER A 130 -12.74 -9.31 20.10
CA SER A 130 -11.59 -10.16 19.73
C SER A 130 -11.83 -10.97 18.45
N GLN A 131 -13.08 -11.26 18.11
CA GLN A 131 -13.44 -12.05 16.92
C GLN A 131 -13.36 -11.21 15.64
N LEU A 132 -13.55 -9.89 15.74
CA LEU A 132 -13.49 -8.99 14.59
C LEU A 132 -12.05 -8.67 14.17
N ASN A 133 -11.06 -8.83 15.08
CA ASN A 133 -9.64 -8.58 14.81
C ASN A 133 -9.39 -7.23 14.10
N LEU A 134 -9.98 -6.17 14.66
CA LEU A 134 -9.94 -4.84 14.08
C LEU A 134 -8.76 -4.04 14.62
N THR A 135 -8.25 -3.15 13.79
CA THR A 135 -7.14 -2.25 14.14
C THR A 135 -7.65 -0.81 14.19
N PRO A 136 -7.39 -0.04 15.26
CA PRO A 136 -7.76 1.36 15.32
C PRO A 136 -7.08 2.22 14.25
N VAL A 137 -7.83 3.19 13.72
CA VAL A 137 -7.27 4.24 12.88
C VAL A 137 -6.45 5.23 13.73
N THR A 138 -5.63 6.02 13.05
CA THR A 138 -4.98 7.21 13.64
C THR A 138 -5.65 8.46 13.11
N LEU A 139 -6.01 9.40 13.99
CA LEU A 139 -6.57 10.69 13.64
C LEU A 139 -5.45 11.72 13.52
N THR A 140 -5.73 12.85 12.89
CA THR A 140 -4.86 14.03 12.93
C THR A 140 -5.69 15.28 13.15
N SER A 141 -5.15 16.27 13.87
CA SER A 141 -5.71 17.62 13.95
C SER A 141 -5.20 18.51 12.81
N GLN A 142 -4.19 18.03 12.06
CA GLN A 142 -3.63 18.74 10.91
C GLN A 142 -4.55 18.56 9.70
N ARG A 143 -5.25 19.64 9.32
CA ARG A 143 -6.08 19.61 8.12
C ARG A 143 -5.21 19.53 6.86
N PRO A 144 -5.59 18.72 5.86
CA PRO A 144 -4.91 18.73 4.59
C PRO A 144 -5.13 20.06 3.87
N THR A 145 -4.15 20.48 3.08
CA THR A 145 -4.27 21.68 2.26
C THR A 145 -5.18 21.43 1.06
N GLN A 146 -5.89 22.46 0.59
CA GLN A 146 -6.68 22.35 -0.63
C GLN A 146 -5.79 21.91 -1.81
N GLY A 147 -6.24 20.91 -2.56
CA GLY A 147 -5.49 20.28 -3.64
C GLY A 147 -4.69 19.04 -3.23
N SER A 148 -4.43 18.83 -1.94
CA SER A 148 -3.77 17.62 -1.43
C SER A 148 -4.58 16.37 -1.72
N ILE A 149 -3.89 15.24 -1.88
CA ILE A 149 -4.54 13.95 -2.08
C ILE A 149 -5.26 13.55 -0.78
N VAL A 150 -6.50 13.09 -0.94
CA VAL A 150 -7.27 12.45 0.13
C VAL A 150 -7.91 11.19 -0.40
N SER A 151 -8.11 10.21 0.47
CA SER A 151 -8.70 8.92 0.10
C SER A 151 -9.89 8.59 0.98
N ALA A 152 -10.99 8.13 0.38
CA ALA A 152 -12.15 7.63 1.10
C ALA A 152 -12.17 6.10 1.07
N GLN A 153 -12.56 5.49 2.19
CA GLN A 153 -12.76 4.05 2.26
C GLN A 153 -14.15 3.72 2.81
N GLY A 154 -14.86 2.80 2.15
CA GLY A 154 -16.17 2.35 2.62
C GLY A 154 -16.79 1.24 1.78
N TYR A 155 -18.04 0.90 2.08
CA TYR A 155 -18.76 -0.22 1.49
C TYR A 155 -19.86 0.29 0.55
N PRO A 156 -19.57 0.54 -0.74
CA PRO A 156 -20.54 1.09 -1.66
C PRO A 156 -21.67 0.09 -1.97
N GLY A 157 -22.92 0.53 -1.86
CA GLY A 157 -24.13 -0.23 -2.17
C GLY A 157 -24.35 -0.49 -3.66
N ILE A 158 -23.60 0.15 -4.57
CA ILE A 158 -23.61 -0.23 -6.00
C ILE A 158 -22.91 -1.57 -6.25
N ALA A 159 -21.93 -1.95 -5.42
CA ALA A 159 -21.33 -3.28 -5.48
C ALA A 159 -22.35 -4.37 -5.09
N GLU A 160 -23.38 -4.02 -4.31
CA GLU A 160 -24.51 -4.90 -3.98
C GLU A 160 -25.61 -4.94 -5.04
N ALA A 161 -25.76 -3.92 -5.90
CA ALA A 161 -26.89 -3.86 -6.85
C ALA A 161 -26.64 -4.63 -8.16
N THR A 162 -25.39 -4.73 -8.60
CA THR A 162 -24.98 -5.60 -9.73
C THR A 162 -24.72 -7.05 -9.32
N ALA A 163 -24.64 -7.31 -8.01
CA ALA A 163 -24.83 -8.65 -7.48
C ALA A 163 -26.34 -8.91 -7.43
N VAL A 164 -26.82 -9.58 -8.47
CA VAL A 164 -28.06 -10.37 -8.62
C VAL A 164 -28.92 -10.47 -7.35
N ARG A 165 -30.25 -10.42 -7.50
CA ARG A 165 -31.29 -10.83 -6.53
C ARG A 165 -31.03 -12.23 -5.92
N SER A 166 -30.01 -12.31 -5.08
CA SER A 166 -29.44 -13.47 -4.42
C SER A 166 -28.19 -12.98 -3.68
N VAL A 167 -28.37 -12.57 -2.42
CA VAL A 167 -27.44 -13.02 -1.37
C VAL A 167 -25.96 -12.77 -1.71
N ASP A 168 -25.54 -11.51 -1.88
CA ASP A 168 -24.11 -11.20 -1.83
C ASP A 168 -23.72 -10.81 -0.40
N ILE A 169 -22.96 -11.72 0.19
CA ILE A 169 -22.88 -12.01 1.61
C ILE A 169 -21.67 -11.30 2.24
N THR A 170 -20.72 -10.81 1.45
CA THR A 170 -19.37 -10.48 1.93
C THR A 170 -19.13 -8.97 1.98
N ALA A 171 -18.69 -8.46 3.11
CA ALA A 171 -18.30 -7.06 3.27
C ALA A 171 -16.95 -6.83 2.55
N PHE A 172 -16.93 -6.15 1.40
CA PHE A 172 -15.68 -5.69 0.78
C PHE A 172 -15.65 -4.18 0.67
N SER A 173 -14.65 -3.57 1.31
CA SER A 173 -14.43 -2.15 1.27
C SER A 173 -13.81 -1.73 -0.07
N THR A 174 -14.17 -0.54 -0.54
CA THR A 174 -13.57 0.12 -1.69
C THR A 174 -12.76 1.30 -1.18
N PHE A 175 -11.51 1.39 -1.64
CA PHE A 175 -10.63 2.51 -1.38
C PHE A 175 -10.56 3.39 -2.63
N SER A 176 -10.95 4.66 -2.54
CA SER A 176 -10.95 5.60 -3.64
C SER A 176 -10.13 6.84 -3.28
N SER A 177 -9.38 7.38 -4.25
CA SER A 177 -8.54 8.56 -4.04
C SER A 177 -8.98 9.72 -4.91
N GLY A 178 -8.83 10.93 -4.39
CA GLY A 178 -9.07 12.19 -5.07
C GLY A 178 -8.29 13.29 -4.36
N THR A 179 -8.81 14.51 -4.39
CA THR A 179 -8.20 15.68 -3.77
C THR A 179 -9.16 16.36 -2.81
N LEU A 180 -8.63 17.04 -1.79
CA LEU A 180 -9.41 17.99 -1.02
C LEU A 180 -9.74 19.19 -1.91
N ALA A 181 -11.00 19.36 -2.27
CA ALA A 181 -11.47 20.41 -3.16
C ALA A 181 -11.68 21.75 -2.43
N ARG A 182 -12.24 21.71 -1.22
CA ARG A 182 -12.53 22.92 -0.42
C ARG A 182 -12.80 22.58 1.04
N VAL A 183 -12.45 23.49 1.94
CA VAL A 183 -12.92 23.52 3.34
C VAL A 183 -14.05 24.54 3.45
N ILE A 184 -15.14 24.16 4.13
CA ILE A 184 -16.31 25.01 4.39
C ILE A 184 -16.41 25.17 5.90
N GLU A 185 -16.00 26.33 6.43
CA GLU A 185 -15.89 26.55 7.88
C GLU A 185 -17.27 26.68 8.57
N ASP A 186 -18.28 27.22 7.87
CA ASP A 186 -19.64 27.44 8.39
C ASP A 186 -20.68 26.52 7.73
N GLY A 187 -20.30 25.27 7.50
CA GLY A 187 -21.15 24.24 6.90
C GLY A 187 -22.32 23.86 7.81
N LYS A 188 -23.34 23.21 7.24
CA LYS A 188 -24.51 22.76 8.00
C LYS A 188 -25.17 21.56 7.35
N TRP A 189 -25.44 20.52 8.14
CA TRP A 189 -26.22 19.38 7.69
C TRP A 189 -27.72 19.71 7.60
N SER A 190 -28.39 19.09 6.62
CA SER A 190 -29.82 19.30 6.40
C SER A 190 -30.64 18.87 7.62
N GLY A 191 -31.40 19.80 8.18
CA GLY A 191 -32.20 19.57 9.39
C GLY A 191 -31.40 19.54 10.70
N GLY A 192 -30.09 19.84 10.65
CA GLY A 192 -29.31 20.20 11.84
C GLY A 192 -29.52 21.66 12.24
N GLY A 193 -29.18 22.01 13.47
CA GLY A 193 -29.20 23.36 14.03
C GLY A 193 -27.82 24.02 14.03
N GLN A 194 -26.77 23.24 14.29
CA GLN A 194 -25.39 23.68 14.50
C GLN A 194 -24.63 23.88 13.18
N THR A 195 -23.70 24.83 13.15
CA THR A 195 -22.68 24.94 12.11
C THR A 195 -21.50 24.02 12.44
N LEU A 196 -20.85 23.52 11.40
CA LEU A 196 -19.67 22.65 11.51
C LEU A 196 -18.72 22.89 10.34
N VAL A 197 -17.47 22.46 10.50
CA VAL A 197 -16.50 22.45 9.41
C VAL A 197 -16.76 21.23 8.51
N GLN A 198 -16.89 21.46 7.20
CA GLN A 198 -17.09 20.42 6.19
C GLN A 198 -15.93 20.40 5.19
N LEU A 199 -15.54 19.19 4.78
CA LEU A 199 -14.52 18.94 3.77
C LEU A 199 -15.19 18.47 2.48
N LEU A 200 -15.02 19.22 1.41
CA LEU A 200 -15.41 18.83 0.07
C LEU A 200 -14.22 18.14 -0.59
N HIS A 201 -14.38 16.90 -1.07
CA HIS A 201 -13.33 16.12 -1.72
C HIS A 201 -13.80 15.55 -3.07
N THR A 202 -12.87 15.18 -3.95
CA THR A 202 -13.19 14.59 -5.27
C THR A 202 -13.05 13.06 -5.30
N ALA A 203 -12.67 12.42 -4.18
CA ALA A 203 -12.61 10.96 -4.12
C ALA A 203 -13.97 10.34 -4.50
N PRO A 204 -14.03 9.45 -5.52
CA PRO A 204 -15.29 8.87 -5.97
C PRO A 204 -16.00 8.13 -4.84
N THR A 205 -17.25 8.50 -4.57
CA THR A 205 -18.07 7.92 -3.51
C THR A 205 -19.48 7.63 -4.01
N SER A 206 -20.17 6.68 -3.37
CA SER A 206 -21.56 6.33 -3.66
C SER A 206 -22.28 5.97 -2.36
N GLY A 207 -23.60 5.73 -2.44
CA GLY A 207 -24.37 5.28 -1.27
C GLY A 207 -23.71 4.06 -0.62
N GLY A 208 -23.60 4.04 0.70
CA GLY A 208 -22.90 2.99 1.47
C GLY A 208 -21.52 3.40 2.01
N ASN A 209 -20.87 4.39 1.40
CA ASN A 209 -19.61 4.95 1.94
C ASN A 209 -19.83 5.88 3.15
N SER A 210 -21.05 6.34 3.36
CA SER A 210 -21.44 7.20 4.49
C SER A 210 -21.02 6.58 5.82
N GLY A 211 -20.32 7.36 6.62
CA GLY A 211 -19.74 7.02 7.92
C GLY A 211 -18.31 6.52 7.83
N GLY A 212 -17.79 6.34 6.62
CA GLY A 212 -16.41 5.93 6.37
C GLY A 212 -15.37 7.04 6.59
N PRO A 213 -14.11 6.66 6.86
CA PRO A 213 -13.04 7.62 7.03
C PRO A 213 -12.60 8.24 5.70
N VAL A 214 -12.23 9.51 5.76
CA VAL A 214 -11.42 10.18 4.74
C VAL A 214 -10.00 10.30 5.31
N PHE A 215 -9.02 9.81 4.57
CA PHE A 215 -7.60 9.77 4.93
C PHE A 215 -6.79 10.84 4.20
N ASP A 216 -5.74 11.34 4.85
CA ASP A 216 -4.63 12.01 4.17
C ASP A 216 -3.63 11.01 3.57
N GLU A 217 -2.59 11.52 2.90
CA GLU A 217 -1.54 10.70 2.28
C GLU A 217 -0.73 9.86 3.28
N CYS A 218 -0.76 10.20 4.56
CA CYS A 218 -0.09 9.49 5.64
C CYS A 218 -0.99 8.43 6.29
N GLY A 219 -2.21 8.25 5.78
CA GLY A 219 -3.16 7.26 6.27
C GLY A 219 -3.84 7.65 7.58
N ARG A 220 -3.81 8.93 7.94
CA ARG A 220 -4.49 9.48 9.12
C ARG A 220 -5.86 10.00 8.72
N VAL A 221 -6.85 9.84 9.59
CA VAL A 221 -8.21 10.29 9.30
C VAL A 221 -8.32 11.81 9.48
N VAL A 222 -8.79 12.47 8.43
CA VAL A 222 -9.01 13.91 8.33
C VAL A 222 -10.50 14.28 8.27
N GLY A 223 -11.39 13.31 8.06
CA GLY A 223 -12.83 13.54 8.13
C GLY A 223 -13.67 12.27 8.12
N VAL A 224 -14.97 12.45 8.36
CA VAL A 224 -16.00 11.39 8.30
C VAL A 224 -16.90 11.65 7.10
N HIS A 225 -16.79 10.82 6.06
CA HIS A 225 -17.59 10.96 4.84
C HIS A 225 -19.08 10.82 5.16
N SER A 226 -19.93 11.71 4.64
CA SER A 226 -21.37 11.68 4.91
C SER A 226 -22.21 11.55 3.63
N ALA A 227 -21.98 12.39 2.63
CA ALA A 227 -22.82 12.39 1.43
C ALA A 227 -22.06 12.82 0.17
N SER A 228 -22.55 12.40 -0.99
CA SER A 228 -22.22 13.00 -2.29
C SER A 228 -23.39 13.91 -2.71
N PRO A 229 -23.16 15.15 -3.19
CA PRO A 229 -24.23 15.95 -3.74
C PRO A 229 -24.90 15.23 -4.90
N THR A 230 -26.23 15.32 -4.99
CA THR A 230 -27.01 14.74 -6.08
C THR A 230 -27.65 15.86 -6.88
N GLU A 231 -27.51 15.80 -8.20
CA GLU A 231 -28.29 16.65 -9.10
C GLU A 231 -29.58 15.93 -9.49
N ARG A 232 -30.68 16.67 -9.43
CA ARG A 232 -32.00 16.16 -9.84
C ARG A 232 -32.17 16.35 -11.35
N THR A 233 -32.17 15.25 -12.10
CA THR A 233 -32.53 15.31 -13.52
C THR A 233 -34.05 15.33 -13.66
N THR A 234 -34.54 16.37 -14.33
CA THR A 234 -35.97 16.57 -14.58
C THR A 234 -36.19 16.63 -16.08
N LEU A 235 -37.03 15.73 -16.61
CA LEU A 235 -37.51 15.83 -17.98
C LEU A 235 -38.85 16.57 -17.99
N THR A 236 -38.98 17.58 -18.84
CA THR A 236 -40.26 18.26 -19.06
C THR A 236 -40.94 17.66 -20.28
N ASP A 237 -42.18 17.19 -20.14
CA ASP A 237 -42.95 16.67 -21.27
C ASP A 237 -43.49 17.78 -22.19
N LYS A 238 -44.13 17.38 -23.30
CA LYS A 238 -44.70 18.30 -24.28
C LYS A 238 -45.85 19.16 -23.74
N GLN A 239 -46.42 18.82 -22.57
CA GLN A 239 -47.44 19.62 -21.90
C GLN A 239 -46.84 20.53 -20.82
N GLY A 240 -45.51 20.60 -20.68
CA GLY A 240 -44.84 21.41 -19.68
C GLY A 240 -44.78 20.77 -18.29
N LYS A 241 -45.19 19.50 -18.14
CA LYS A 241 -45.16 18.80 -16.86
C LYS A 241 -43.77 18.21 -16.62
N GLN A 242 -43.21 18.51 -15.46
CA GLN A 242 -41.91 18.02 -15.01
C GLN A 242 -42.03 16.58 -14.47
N HIS A 243 -41.20 15.69 -14.98
CA HIS A 243 -41.03 14.31 -14.53
C HIS A 243 -39.59 14.14 -14.03
N VAL A 244 -39.44 13.81 -12.75
CA VAL A 244 -38.12 13.50 -12.17
C VAL A 244 -37.71 12.12 -12.68
N THR A 245 -36.67 12.06 -13.49
CA THR A 245 -36.20 10.79 -14.10
C THR A 245 -35.10 10.11 -13.32
N GLY A 246 -34.51 10.81 -12.35
CA GLY A 246 -33.55 10.24 -11.42
C GLY A 246 -32.74 11.32 -10.69
N TYR A 247 -32.01 10.88 -9.68
CA TYR A 247 -30.93 11.65 -9.08
C TYR A 247 -29.63 11.16 -9.71
N VAL A 248 -28.90 12.06 -10.36
CA VAL A 248 -27.55 11.77 -10.84
C VAL A 248 -26.63 12.25 -9.73
N SER A 249 -25.94 11.33 -9.05
CA SER A 249 -24.83 11.74 -8.18
C SER A 249 -23.87 12.55 -9.04
N ASN A 250 -23.56 13.78 -8.64
CA ASN A 250 -22.42 14.45 -9.26
C ASN A 250 -21.18 13.76 -8.70
N ALA A 251 -20.81 12.61 -9.26
CA ALA A 251 -19.68 11.80 -8.79
C ALA A 251 -18.33 12.55 -8.77
N ALA A 252 -18.32 13.84 -9.13
CA ALA A 252 -17.25 14.79 -8.95
C ALA A 252 -16.94 15.14 -7.48
N TYR A 253 -17.93 15.15 -6.55
CA TYR A 253 -17.66 15.60 -5.18
C TYR A 253 -18.32 14.74 -4.09
N GLY A 254 -17.61 14.56 -2.97
CA GLY A 254 -18.12 14.06 -1.70
C GLY A 254 -17.92 15.09 -0.59
N ILE A 255 -18.76 15.04 0.43
CA ILE A 255 -18.72 15.92 1.61
C ILE A 255 -18.51 15.06 2.84
N ALA A 256 -17.54 15.46 3.67
CA ALA A 256 -17.24 14.89 4.97
C ALA A 256 -17.35 15.94 6.07
N SER A 257 -17.71 15.52 7.28
CA SER A 257 -17.47 16.34 8.49
C SER A 257 -15.97 16.35 8.77
N ASP A 258 -15.40 17.52 9.08
CA ASP A 258 -13.99 17.63 9.47
C ASP A 258 -13.71 16.83 10.75
N ILE A 259 -12.51 16.28 10.86
CA ILE A 259 -12.15 15.43 12.00
C ILE A 259 -12.14 16.17 13.33
N SER A 260 -11.95 17.51 13.34
CA SER A 260 -12.01 18.30 14.57
C SER A 260 -13.36 18.19 15.28
N GLU A 261 -14.45 18.04 14.53
CA GLU A 261 -15.80 17.83 15.07
C GLU A 261 -15.88 16.51 15.84
N LEU A 262 -15.33 15.43 15.26
CA LEU A 262 -15.27 14.13 15.93
C LEU A 262 -14.34 14.18 17.15
N ILE A 263 -13.16 14.80 17.03
CA ILE A 263 -12.21 14.95 18.14
C ILE A 263 -12.86 15.67 19.32
N GLY A 264 -13.63 16.75 19.06
CA GLY A 264 -14.38 17.46 20.08
C GLY A 264 -15.36 16.54 20.82
N VAL A 265 -16.09 15.70 20.08
CA VAL A 265 -17.01 14.71 20.66
C VAL A 265 -16.25 13.67 21.49
N LEU A 266 -15.19 13.07 20.95
CA LEU A 266 -14.41 12.03 21.64
C LEU A 266 -13.83 12.56 22.97
N ASN A 267 -13.27 13.77 22.95
CA ASN A 267 -12.77 14.46 24.14
C ASN A 267 -13.88 14.72 25.17
N SER A 268 -15.03 15.24 24.74
CA SER A 268 -16.17 15.50 25.64
C SER A 268 -16.70 14.23 26.33
N LYS A 269 -16.47 13.06 25.72
CA LYS A 269 -16.89 11.76 26.24
C LYS A 269 -15.80 10.98 26.96
N GLY A 270 -14.57 11.48 26.98
CA GLY A 270 -13.42 10.76 27.51
C GLY A 270 -13.09 9.47 26.74
N ILE A 271 -13.43 9.40 25.45
CA ILE A 271 -13.10 8.25 24.61
C ILE A 271 -11.69 8.44 24.06
N LYS A 272 -10.81 7.48 24.33
CA LYS A 272 -9.42 7.49 23.85
C LYS A 272 -9.36 7.25 22.35
N TYR A 273 -8.38 7.86 21.69
CA TYR A 273 -8.10 7.68 20.26
C TYR A 273 -6.60 7.88 20.01
N PHE A 274 -6.12 7.39 18.87
CA PHE A 274 -4.75 7.62 18.42
C PHE A 274 -4.67 8.92 17.63
N LEU A 275 -3.72 9.79 17.96
CA LEU A 275 -3.49 11.07 17.29
C LEU A 275 -2.05 11.15 16.80
N ASP A 276 -1.86 11.55 15.55
CA ASP A 276 -0.55 11.84 14.98
C ASP A 276 -0.61 13.18 14.23
N ASP A 277 0.04 14.19 14.81
CA ASP A 277 0.13 15.54 14.26
C ASP A 277 1.51 15.86 13.69
N SER A 278 2.31 14.83 13.40
CA SER A 278 3.54 15.00 12.64
C SER A 278 3.25 15.61 11.25
N VAL A 279 4.24 16.29 10.67
CA VAL A 279 4.09 16.84 9.33
C VAL A 279 3.94 15.69 8.34
N CYS A 280 2.79 15.65 7.65
CA CYS A 280 2.59 14.69 6.58
C CYS A 280 3.27 15.19 5.31
N HIS A 281 4.37 14.55 4.95
CA HIS A 281 5.03 14.77 3.67
C HIS A 281 4.32 13.93 2.61
N SER A 282 3.88 14.57 1.52
CA SER A 282 3.37 13.80 0.39
C SER A 282 4.48 12.90 -0.14
N LYS A 283 4.12 11.82 -0.84
CA LYS A 283 5.14 10.96 -1.47
C LYS A 283 6.03 11.76 -2.43
N GLN A 284 5.45 12.77 -3.08
CA GLN A 284 6.17 13.68 -3.96
C GLN A 284 7.19 14.55 -3.20
N ASP A 285 6.81 15.08 -2.03
CA ASP A 285 7.73 15.87 -1.18
C ASP A 285 8.92 15.02 -0.72
N LEU A 286 8.68 13.76 -0.36
CA LEU A 286 9.73 12.82 0.03
C LEU A 286 10.69 12.55 -1.14
N TYR A 287 10.17 12.31 -2.35
CA TYR A 287 11.00 12.12 -3.55
C TYR A 287 11.81 13.37 -3.90
N GLU A 288 11.20 14.56 -3.81
CA GLU A 288 11.90 15.82 -4.07
C GLU A 288 12.99 16.10 -3.05
N GLU A 289 12.75 15.81 -1.77
CA GLU A 289 13.75 15.99 -0.72
C GLU A 289 14.94 15.03 -0.89
N GLU A 290 14.69 13.75 -1.21
CA GLU A 290 15.74 12.78 -1.54
C GLU A 290 16.54 13.22 -2.77
N ASN A 291 15.87 13.65 -3.84
CA ASN A 291 16.54 14.14 -5.04
C ASN A 291 17.40 15.38 -4.76
N LYS A 292 16.94 16.28 -3.88
CA LYS A 292 17.71 17.46 -3.45
C LYS A 292 18.93 17.07 -2.62
N LYS A 293 18.82 16.07 -1.74
CA LYS A 293 19.95 15.50 -1.00
C LYS A 293 20.97 14.85 -1.95
N LEU A 294 20.50 14.03 -2.89
CA LEU A 294 21.34 13.37 -3.89
C LEU A 294 22.05 14.38 -4.79
N SER A 295 21.35 15.44 -5.23
CA SER A 295 21.92 16.53 -6.01
C SER A 295 23.07 17.25 -5.29
N ARG A 296 22.92 17.55 -3.99
CA ARG A 296 24.01 18.14 -3.20
C ARG A 296 25.22 17.22 -3.11
N ILE A 297 25.00 15.93 -2.87
CA ILE A 297 26.09 14.94 -2.79
C ILE A 297 26.84 14.86 -4.13
N LEU A 298 26.11 14.80 -5.24
CA LEU A 298 26.70 14.79 -6.59
C LEU A 298 27.50 16.07 -6.88
N GLN A 299 27.00 17.24 -6.50
CA GLN A 299 27.73 18.51 -6.63
C GLN A 299 29.03 18.49 -5.83
N PHE A 300 28.99 18.06 -4.56
CA PHE A 300 30.21 17.91 -3.75
C PHE A 300 31.20 16.93 -4.38
N ALA A 301 30.74 15.78 -4.87
CA ALA A 301 31.58 14.79 -5.53
C ALA A 301 32.25 15.35 -6.81
N LEU A 302 31.53 16.15 -7.59
CA LEU A 302 32.07 16.82 -8.78
C LEU A 302 33.14 17.86 -8.43
N TYR A 303 32.92 18.69 -7.41
CA TYR A 303 33.91 19.70 -6.99
C TYR A 303 35.20 19.06 -6.45
N PHE A 304 35.08 18.09 -5.54
CA PHE A 304 36.24 17.42 -4.95
C PHE A 304 36.94 16.48 -5.94
N GLY A 305 36.17 15.76 -6.77
CA GLY A 305 36.71 14.92 -7.84
C GLY A 305 37.47 15.75 -8.88
N GLY A 306 36.90 16.89 -9.29
CA GLY A 306 37.55 17.84 -10.19
C GLY A 306 38.86 18.39 -9.62
N ALA A 307 38.85 18.84 -8.36
CA ALA A 307 40.05 19.33 -7.68
C ALA A 307 41.13 18.24 -7.55
N ALA A 308 40.74 17.00 -7.21
CA ALA A 308 41.67 15.88 -7.13
C ALA A 308 42.32 15.55 -8.49
N LEU A 309 41.55 15.58 -9.58
CA LEU A 309 42.07 15.36 -10.93
C LEU A 309 43.07 16.46 -11.34
N VAL A 310 42.82 17.71 -10.98
CA VAL A 310 43.77 18.81 -11.21
C VAL A 310 45.07 18.58 -10.43
N VAL A 311 44.97 18.20 -9.15
CA VAL A 311 46.16 17.90 -8.31
C VAL A 311 46.95 16.72 -8.87
N ILE A 312 46.27 15.64 -9.26
CA ILE A 312 46.89 14.46 -9.89
C ILE A 312 47.59 14.86 -11.20
N GLY A 313 46.93 15.67 -12.03
CA GLY A 313 47.52 16.19 -13.27
C GLY A 313 48.78 17.02 -13.03
N LEU A 314 48.75 17.93 -12.05
CA LEU A 314 49.92 18.72 -11.64
C LEU A 314 51.05 17.83 -11.10
N MET A 315 50.72 16.81 -10.31
CA MET A 315 51.68 15.85 -9.77
C MET A 315 52.32 15.01 -10.89
N LEU A 316 51.54 14.59 -11.88
CA LEU A 316 52.01 13.89 -13.08
C LEU A 316 52.97 14.76 -13.89
N VAL A 317 52.61 16.03 -14.13
CA VAL A 317 53.48 16.99 -14.82
C VAL A 317 54.79 17.19 -14.03
N TYR A 318 54.73 17.30 -12.70
CA TYR A 318 55.92 17.40 -11.84
C TYR A 318 56.81 16.16 -11.94
N LEU A 319 56.23 14.95 -11.88
CA LEU A 319 56.95 13.68 -12.05
C LEU A 319 57.54 13.53 -13.45
N LEU A 320 56.86 14.03 -14.48
CA LEU A 320 57.37 14.01 -15.85
C LEU A 320 58.55 14.98 -16.03
N ARG A 321 58.56 16.12 -15.34
CA ARG A 321 59.64 17.12 -15.42
C ARG A 321 60.83 16.82 -14.51
N ASN A 322 60.68 16.05 -13.42
CA ASN A 322 61.74 15.82 -12.43
C ASN A 322 62.19 14.34 -12.35
N PRO A 323 63.34 13.96 -12.94
CA PRO A 323 63.79 12.56 -12.99
C PRO A 323 64.12 11.95 -11.61
N ALA A 324 64.58 12.76 -10.64
CA ALA A 324 64.85 12.29 -9.28
C ALA A 324 63.57 11.93 -8.50
N ALA A 325 62.43 12.53 -8.84
CA ALA A 325 61.15 12.21 -8.23
C ALA A 325 60.59 10.86 -8.72
N ARG A 326 60.86 10.48 -9.98
CA ARG A 326 60.43 9.18 -10.54
C ARG A 326 61.05 7.98 -9.81
N GLN A 327 62.35 8.07 -9.47
CA GLN A 327 63.06 7.00 -8.77
C GLN A 327 62.53 6.76 -7.36
N LYS A 328 62.12 7.82 -6.64
CA LYS A 328 61.51 7.70 -5.30
C LYS A 328 60.14 7.01 -5.34
N VAL A 329 59.32 7.29 -6.36
CA VAL A 329 57.99 6.69 -6.53
C VAL A 329 58.09 5.22 -6.90
N SER A 330 59.00 4.82 -7.81
CA SER A 330 59.15 3.40 -8.17
C SER A 330 59.55 2.55 -6.96
N HIS A 331 60.47 3.05 -6.14
CA HIS A 331 60.93 2.35 -4.93
C HIS A 331 59.81 2.19 -3.87
N ALA A 332 58.91 3.18 -3.75
CA ALA A 332 57.76 3.11 -2.85
C ALA A 332 56.69 2.10 -3.33
N VAL A 333 56.38 2.09 -4.63
CA VAL A 333 55.44 1.14 -5.25
C VAL A 333 55.95 -0.30 -5.14
N GLU A 334 57.25 -0.51 -5.32
CA GLU A 334 57.87 -1.83 -5.20
C GLU A 334 57.86 -2.36 -3.76
N THR A 335 57.96 -1.46 -2.78
CA THR A 335 57.87 -1.81 -1.35
C THR A 335 56.44 -2.20 -0.96
N TYR A 336 55.43 -1.48 -1.47
CA TYR A 336 54.01 -1.75 -1.18
C TYR A 336 53.47 -2.99 -1.91
N SER A 337 53.92 -3.25 -3.14
CA SER A 337 53.53 -4.45 -3.89
C SER A 337 54.07 -5.73 -3.27
N ARG A 338 55.20 -5.67 -2.55
CA ARG A 338 55.71 -6.78 -1.72
C ARG A 338 54.84 -7.03 -0.48
N SER A 339 54.29 -6.00 0.17
CA SER A 339 53.44 -6.16 1.36
C SER A 339 52.04 -6.71 1.08
N ILE A 340 51.48 -6.46 -0.11
CA ILE A 340 50.18 -7.05 -0.53
C ILE A 340 50.35 -8.51 -0.97
N ARG A 341 51.50 -8.89 -1.56
CA ARG A 341 51.77 -10.29 -1.88
C ARG A 341 51.91 -11.16 -0.63
N SER A 342 52.41 -10.61 0.47
CA SER A 342 52.49 -11.34 1.75
C SER A 342 51.15 -11.47 2.48
N SER A 343 50.14 -10.64 2.20
CA SER A 343 48.84 -10.70 2.89
C SER A 343 47.82 -11.63 2.22
N ARG A 344 48.07 -12.10 0.99
CA ARG A 344 47.15 -12.94 0.21
C ARG A 344 47.31 -14.45 0.45
N SER A 345 48.33 -14.89 1.19
CA SER A 345 48.63 -16.33 1.39
C SER A 345 47.89 -16.98 2.57
N SER A 346 46.97 -16.30 3.26
CA SER A 346 46.38 -16.82 4.52
C SER A 346 44.85 -16.83 4.62
N ALA A 347 44.10 -16.72 3.52
CA ALA A 347 42.64 -16.81 3.57
C ALA A 347 42.13 -18.15 3.01
N ALA A 348 41.87 -19.10 3.91
CA ALA A 348 41.14 -20.33 3.64
C ALA A 348 39.63 -20.08 3.45
N ASN A 349 38.98 -20.90 2.63
CA ASN A 349 37.56 -20.84 2.26
C ASN A 349 36.59 -20.92 3.46
N PRO A 350 35.45 -20.19 3.45
CA PRO A 350 34.35 -20.45 4.38
C PRO A 350 33.27 -21.41 3.78
N PRO A 351 32.53 -22.14 4.64
CA PRO A 351 31.53 -23.13 4.23
C PRO A 351 30.13 -22.53 3.95
N GLN A 352 29.37 -23.27 3.14
CA GLN A 352 27.95 -23.08 2.85
C GLN A 352 27.06 -23.65 3.98
N ASP A 353 26.04 -22.89 4.40
CA ASP A 353 24.62 -23.33 4.53
C ASP A 353 23.83 -22.44 5.49
N ALA A 354 22.66 -21.96 5.03
CA ALA A 354 21.40 -21.88 5.78
C ALA A 354 20.33 -21.18 4.93
N ARG A 355 19.35 -21.95 4.42
CA ARG A 355 18.07 -21.44 3.91
C ARG A 355 17.12 -21.19 5.07
N VAL A 356 16.31 -20.14 5.00
CA VAL A 356 15.07 -19.99 5.78
C VAL A 356 13.91 -19.67 4.81
N PRO A 357 12.72 -20.29 4.98
CA PRO A 357 11.60 -20.20 4.04
C PRO A 357 10.52 -19.18 4.49
N VAL A 358 9.59 -18.86 3.57
CA VAL A 358 8.12 -18.70 3.74
C VAL A 358 7.55 -17.62 2.78
N ALA A 359 6.49 -18.02 2.06
CA ALA A 359 5.63 -17.27 1.14
C ALA A 359 4.18 -17.27 1.70
N PRO A 360 3.14 -16.80 0.97
CA PRO A 360 2.85 -15.46 0.44
C PRO A 360 1.43 -14.96 0.86
N SER A 361 1.08 -13.71 0.55
CA SER A 361 -0.29 -13.18 0.66
C SER A 361 -0.70 -12.50 -0.66
N SER A 362 -1.90 -12.85 -1.14
CA SER A 362 -2.42 -12.60 -2.48
C SER A 362 -3.31 -11.35 -2.55
N SER A 363 -2.93 -10.36 -3.36
CA SER A 363 -3.83 -9.34 -3.92
C SER A 363 -3.51 -9.24 -5.41
N LYS A 364 -4.37 -9.80 -6.28
CA LYS A 364 -4.24 -9.84 -7.77
C LYS A 364 -2.85 -9.43 -8.27
N GLY A 365 -1.90 -10.35 -8.06
CA GLY A 365 -0.48 -10.02 -8.11
C GLY A 365 -0.03 -9.76 -9.54
N SER A 366 0.61 -8.62 -9.76
CA SER A 366 1.60 -8.54 -10.85
C SER A 366 2.68 -9.59 -10.57
N LEU A 367 3.11 -10.31 -11.60
CA LEU A 367 4.26 -11.20 -11.47
C LEU A 367 5.52 -10.35 -11.34
N ILE A 368 6.19 -10.44 -10.19
CA ILE A 368 7.47 -9.79 -9.94
C ILE A 368 8.56 -10.86 -9.90
N LEU A 369 9.48 -10.78 -10.84
CA LEU A 369 10.69 -11.59 -10.89
C LEU A 369 11.88 -10.70 -10.57
N ASP A 370 12.72 -11.10 -9.62
CA ASP A 370 13.98 -10.43 -9.31
C ASP A 370 15.12 -11.45 -9.38
N GLY A 371 16.16 -11.13 -10.14
CA GLY A 371 17.16 -12.11 -10.54
C GLY A 371 18.51 -11.51 -10.87
N TYR A 372 19.49 -12.39 -11.06
CA TYR A 372 20.86 -12.03 -11.38
C TYR A 372 21.39 -12.89 -12.53
N GLY A 373 22.14 -12.26 -13.43
CA GLY A 373 22.93 -12.92 -14.45
C GLY A 373 24.25 -13.48 -13.89
N PRO A 374 25.01 -14.23 -14.71
CA PRO A 374 26.28 -14.85 -14.29
C PRO A 374 27.34 -13.83 -13.81
N ASP A 375 27.30 -12.61 -14.32
CA ASP A 375 28.18 -11.48 -14.00
C ASP A 375 27.69 -10.66 -12.78
N ARG A 376 26.63 -11.12 -12.10
CA ARG A 376 25.91 -10.41 -11.03
C ARG A 376 25.17 -9.16 -11.49
N GLN A 377 24.95 -8.97 -12.81
CA GLN A 377 24.00 -7.98 -13.29
C GLN A 377 22.59 -8.32 -12.78
N ARG A 378 21.92 -7.35 -12.16
CA ARG A 378 20.56 -7.53 -11.65
C ARG A 378 19.53 -7.32 -12.76
N TYR A 379 18.54 -8.19 -12.82
CA TYR A 379 17.37 -8.09 -13.68
C TYR A 379 16.11 -8.11 -12.83
N ARG A 380 15.19 -7.18 -13.08
CA ARG A 380 13.88 -7.16 -12.42
C ARG A 380 12.80 -7.02 -13.47
N LEU A 381 11.87 -7.97 -13.50
CA LEU A 381 10.72 -7.97 -14.40
C LEU A 381 9.45 -7.82 -13.57
N VAL A 382 8.58 -6.92 -14.02
CA VAL A 382 7.24 -6.73 -13.43
C VAL A 382 6.24 -6.88 -14.57
N ILE A 383 5.47 -7.95 -14.54
CA ILE A 383 4.42 -8.23 -15.52
C ILE A 383 3.08 -7.96 -14.85
N SER A 384 2.31 -7.03 -15.43
CA SER A 384 1.02 -6.63 -14.86
C SER A 384 0.03 -7.80 -14.89
N SER A 385 -0.89 -7.86 -13.93
CA SER A 385 -1.99 -8.82 -13.97
C SER A 385 -2.77 -8.74 -15.28
N ASP A 386 -3.02 -7.53 -15.78
CA ASP A 386 -3.77 -7.31 -17.01
C ASP A 386 -3.06 -7.92 -18.23
N ASP A 387 -1.73 -7.83 -18.31
CA ASP A 387 -0.96 -8.47 -19.39
C ASP A 387 -0.99 -9.99 -19.28
N LEU A 388 -0.87 -10.53 -18.06
CA LEU A 388 -0.90 -11.96 -17.80
C LEU A 388 -2.26 -12.60 -18.13
N TYR A 389 -3.37 -11.87 -17.91
CA TYR A 389 -4.72 -12.34 -18.23
C TYR A 389 -5.14 -12.06 -19.68
N ARG A 390 -4.52 -11.10 -20.36
CA ARG A 390 -4.79 -10.79 -21.77
C ARG A 390 -4.20 -11.83 -22.72
N GLY A 391 -3.11 -12.48 -22.34
CA GLY A 391 -2.49 -13.55 -23.13
C GLY A 391 -1.09 -13.93 -22.65
N GLU A 392 -0.36 -14.66 -23.49
CA GLU A 392 1.02 -15.06 -23.21
C GLU A 392 1.97 -13.86 -23.33
N VAL A 393 2.63 -13.51 -22.22
CA VAL A 393 3.66 -12.49 -22.15
C VAL A 393 5.03 -13.11 -22.39
N VAL A 394 5.60 -12.82 -23.56
CA VAL A 394 6.90 -13.36 -23.98
C VAL A 394 8.05 -12.58 -23.35
N VAL A 395 8.95 -13.30 -22.69
CA VAL A 395 10.18 -12.78 -22.08
C VAL A 395 11.39 -13.38 -22.82
N GLY A 396 12.41 -12.56 -23.05
CA GLY A 396 13.64 -13.00 -23.72
C GLY A 396 14.58 -11.84 -24.00
N ARG A 397 15.62 -12.06 -24.80
CA ARG A 397 16.58 -11.00 -25.17
C ARG A 397 16.00 -9.97 -26.14
N GLU A 398 15.06 -10.39 -26.98
CA GLU A 398 14.36 -9.55 -27.97
C GLU A 398 12.86 -9.95 -28.01
N PRO A 399 12.10 -9.65 -26.94
CA PRO A 399 10.67 -9.96 -26.86
C PRO A 399 9.84 -8.98 -27.71
N ASP A 400 8.56 -9.31 -27.91
CA ASP A 400 7.62 -8.44 -28.64
C ASP A 400 7.43 -7.09 -27.92
N ASN A 401 7.37 -7.12 -26.59
CA ASN A 401 7.35 -5.92 -25.75
C ASN A 401 8.70 -5.77 -25.03
N ARG A 402 9.43 -4.71 -25.39
CA ARG A 402 10.78 -4.44 -24.85
C ARG A 402 10.83 -4.25 -23.33
N ASN A 403 9.71 -3.99 -22.67
CA ASN A 403 9.64 -3.95 -21.19
C ASN A 403 10.00 -5.31 -20.55
N TYR A 404 9.94 -6.39 -21.32
CA TYR A 404 10.21 -7.76 -20.89
C TYR A 404 11.56 -8.29 -21.39
N ALA A 405 12.45 -7.38 -21.83
CA ALA A 405 13.74 -7.73 -22.39
C ALA A 405 14.78 -8.04 -21.30
N ILE A 406 15.50 -9.15 -21.47
CA ILE A 406 16.64 -9.54 -20.65
C ILE A 406 17.90 -9.41 -21.50
N ASN A 407 18.70 -8.38 -21.22
CA ASN A 407 19.94 -8.15 -21.94
C ASN A 407 21.05 -9.09 -21.45
N ASP A 408 21.00 -10.35 -21.87
CA ASP A 408 22.01 -11.39 -21.59
C ASP A 408 22.08 -12.36 -22.79
N ASP A 409 23.29 -12.62 -23.29
CA ASP A 409 23.52 -13.43 -24.49
C ASP A 409 23.11 -14.91 -24.32
N SER A 410 23.06 -15.40 -23.08
CA SER A 410 22.57 -16.75 -22.77
C SER A 410 21.05 -16.87 -22.87
N VAL A 411 20.32 -15.75 -22.99
CA VAL A 411 18.88 -15.72 -23.12
C VAL A 411 18.49 -15.63 -24.61
N SER A 412 17.72 -16.61 -25.10
CA SER A 412 17.12 -16.56 -26.44
C SER A 412 16.24 -15.33 -26.66
N ARG A 413 16.15 -14.86 -27.91
CA ARG A 413 15.34 -13.70 -28.31
C ARG A 413 13.92 -13.76 -27.75
N ARG A 414 13.25 -14.89 -27.93
CA ARG A 414 12.01 -15.29 -27.26
C ARG A 414 12.34 -16.55 -26.46
N HIS A 415 12.30 -16.48 -25.14
CA HIS A 415 12.83 -17.54 -24.27
C HIS A 415 11.72 -18.37 -23.62
N CYS A 416 10.82 -17.69 -22.91
CA CYS A 416 9.68 -18.29 -22.25
C CYS A 416 8.47 -17.35 -22.37
N ALA A 417 7.30 -17.85 -22.02
CA ALA A 417 6.09 -17.06 -21.90
C ALA A 417 5.46 -17.21 -20.52
N PHE A 418 4.90 -16.13 -19.98
CA PHE A 418 4.15 -16.13 -18.74
C PHE A 418 2.68 -15.81 -19.02
N TYR A 419 1.77 -16.47 -18.32
CA TYR A 419 0.33 -16.18 -18.43
C TYR A 419 -0.39 -16.59 -17.16
N ALA A 420 -1.57 -16.00 -16.93
CA ALA A 420 -2.45 -16.36 -15.84
C ALA A 420 -3.71 -17.07 -16.36
N GLN A 421 -4.13 -18.12 -15.67
CA GLN A 421 -5.39 -18.81 -15.93
C GLN A 421 -6.11 -19.10 -14.62
N GLY A 422 -7.33 -18.56 -14.47
CA GLY A 422 -8.02 -18.58 -13.19
C GLY A 422 -7.22 -17.83 -12.11
N ASN A 423 -6.90 -18.51 -11.00
CA ASN A 423 -6.08 -17.95 -9.93
C ASN A 423 -4.60 -18.40 -9.98
N ASN A 424 -4.20 -19.08 -11.04
CA ASN A 424 -2.86 -19.67 -11.14
C ASN A 424 -2.04 -18.94 -12.20
N LEU A 425 -0.78 -18.66 -11.87
CA LEU A 425 0.24 -18.15 -12.76
C LEU A 425 1.04 -19.31 -13.35
N PHE A 426 1.42 -19.21 -14.62
CA PHE A 426 2.19 -20.22 -15.34
C PHE A 426 3.40 -19.62 -16.05
N VAL A 427 4.46 -20.43 -16.18
CA VAL A 427 5.54 -20.24 -17.15
C VAL A 427 5.50 -21.37 -18.17
N ARG A 428 5.71 -21.02 -19.43
CA ARG A 428 5.75 -21.94 -20.57
C ARG A 428 7.07 -21.83 -21.30
N GLU A 429 7.67 -22.98 -21.58
CA GLU A 429 8.86 -23.09 -22.42
C GLU A 429 8.49 -22.97 -23.90
N ILE A 430 9.11 -22.02 -24.62
CA ILE A 430 8.80 -21.72 -26.04
C ILE A 430 9.98 -22.01 -26.98
N ASN A 431 10.70 -23.10 -26.71
CA ASN A 431 11.81 -23.61 -27.51
C ASN A 431 13.06 -22.72 -27.50
N SER A 432 13.45 -22.29 -26.30
CA SER A 432 14.69 -21.59 -26.01
C SER A 432 15.93 -22.47 -26.19
N THR A 433 17.05 -21.84 -26.53
CA THR A 433 18.34 -22.52 -26.82
C THR A 433 18.95 -23.13 -25.57
N ASN A 434 18.91 -22.42 -24.44
CA ASN A 434 19.53 -22.83 -23.18
C ASN A 434 18.50 -23.35 -22.16
N GLY A 435 17.22 -23.39 -22.51
CA GLY A 435 16.14 -23.94 -21.68
C GLY A 435 15.67 -23.03 -20.54
N THR A 436 14.39 -23.18 -20.20
CA THR A 436 13.78 -22.67 -18.97
C THR A 436 13.78 -23.75 -17.90
N PHE A 437 14.20 -23.40 -16.69
CA PHE A 437 14.15 -24.28 -15.52
C PHE A 437 13.30 -23.65 -14.43
N VAL A 438 12.52 -24.47 -13.73
CA VAL A 438 11.76 -24.08 -12.53
C VAL A 438 12.19 -24.98 -11.38
N ASP A 439 12.67 -24.38 -10.29
CA ASP A 439 13.24 -25.07 -9.11
C ASP A 439 14.30 -26.13 -9.47
N GLY A 440 15.10 -25.83 -10.50
CA GLY A 440 16.17 -26.72 -10.98
C GLY A 440 15.71 -27.80 -11.97
N ARG A 441 14.41 -27.95 -12.24
CA ARG A 441 13.89 -28.86 -13.27
C ARG A 441 13.77 -28.15 -14.61
N GLN A 442 14.40 -28.68 -15.64
CA GLN A 442 14.23 -28.19 -17.02
C GLN A 442 12.84 -28.53 -17.55
N LEU A 443 12.21 -27.58 -18.22
CA LEU A 443 10.92 -27.78 -18.89
C LEU A 443 11.13 -28.34 -20.30
N ALA A 444 10.26 -29.23 -20.73
CA ALA A 444 10.21 -29.69 -22.13
C ALA A 444 9.61 -28.60 -23.04
N ALA A 445 9.92 -28.64 -24.34
CA ALA A 445 9.38 -27.68 -25.29
C ALA A 445 7.84 -27.67 -25.28
N GLY A 446 7.23 -26.50 -25.04
CA GLY A 446 5.79 -26.32 -24.95
C GLY A 446 5.18 -26.66 -23.58
N GLU A 447 5.96 -27.24 -22.65
CA GLU A 447 5.51 -27.55 -21.29
C GLU A 447 5.21 -26.27 -20.51
N SER A 448 4.10 -26.28 -19.76
CA SER A 448 3.70 -25.19 -18.86
C SER A 448 3.67 -25.68 -17.42
N VAL A 449 4.20 -24.87 -16.50
CA VAL A 449 4.28 -25.19 -15.07
C VAL A 449 3.70 -24.03 -14.26
N SER A 450 2.87 -24.36 -13.28
CA SER A 450 2.33 -23.37 -12.36
C SER A 450 3.44 -22.83 -11.46
N LEU A 451 3.51 -21.51 -11.34
CA LEU A 451 4.46 -20.81 -10.51
C LEU A 451 3.89 -20.56 -9.11
N ARG A 452 4.77 -20.66 -8.12
CA ARG A 452 4.50 -20.28 -6.74
C ARG A 452 5.46 -19.19 -6.30
N ASN A 453 5.04 -18.37 -5.35
CA ASN A 453 5.93 -17.40 -4.72
C ASN A 453 7.13 -18.10 -4.08
N GLY A 454 8.32 -17.52 -4.30
CA GLY A 454 9.60 -18.07 -3.91
C GLY A 454 10.20 -19.11 -4.86
N ALA A 455 9.53 -19.49 -5.96
CA ALA A 455 10.12 -20.40 -6.95
C ALA A 455 11.33 -19.75 -7.65
N ASP A 456 12.36 -20.54 -7.94
CA ASP A 456 13.52 -20.09 -8.70
C ASP A 456 13.33 -20.46 -10.18
N ILE A 457 13.39 -19.46 -11.08
CA ILE A 457 13.25 -19.63 -12.52
C ILE A 457 14.57 -19.27 -13.19
N LYS A 458 15.17 -20.21 -13.92
CA LYS A 458 16.39 -19.97 -14.67
C LYS A 458 16.10 -19.93 -16.16
N LEU A 459 16.49 -18.82 -16.80
CA LEU A 459 16.39 -18.59 -18.24
C LEU A 459 17.81 -18.45 -18.78
N GLY A 460 18.33 -19.49 -19.43
CA GLY A 460 19.74 -19.53 -19.80
C GLY A 460 20.67 -19.39 -18.59
N GLY A 461 21.49 -18.34 -18.56
CA GLY A 461 22.41 -18.02 -17.46
C GLY A 461 21.79 -17.17 -16.35
N VAL A 462 20.60 -16.59 -16.56
CA VAL A 462 19.96 -15.67 -15.62
C VAL A 462 19.01 -16.43 -14.71
N THR A 463 19.15 -16.24 -13.39
CA THR A 463 18.28 -16.88 -12.39
C THR A 463 17.44 -15.84 -11.67
N PHE A 464 16.12 -15.99 -11.73
CA PHE A 464 15.12 -15.17 -11.07
C PHE A 464 14.50 -15.91 -9.90
N ARG A 465 14.04 -15.15 -8.91
CA ARG A 465 13.12 -15.60 -7.88
C ARG A 465 11.76 -14.93 -8.06
N VAL A 466 10.69 -15.71 -7.95
CA VAL A 466 9.32 -15.19 -7.90
C VAL A 466 9.12 -14.49 -6.56
N ILE A 467 8.98 -13.17 -6.58
CA ILE A 467 8.82 -12.34 -5.36
C ILE A 467 7.34 -12.17 -5.02
N ALA A 468 6.51 -11.96 -6.04
CA ALA A 468 5.06 -11.85 -5.96
C ALA A 468 4.45 -12.40 -7.26
N GLY A 469 3.33 -13.09 -7.16
CA GLY A 469 2.67 -13.79 -8.26
C GLY A 469 1.45 -14.54 -7.78
#